data_AF-A0A851GD57-F1
#
_entry.id   AF-A0A851GD57-F1
#
_cell.length_a   1.000
_cell.length_b   1.000
_cell.length_c   1.000
_cell.angle_alpha   90.00
_cell.angle_beta   90.00
_cell.angle_gamma   90.00
#
_symmetry.space_group_name_H-M   'P 1'
#
loop_
_entity.id
_entity.type
_entity.pdbx_description
1 polymer ?
#
loop_
_entity_poly.entity_id
_entity_poly.type
_entity_poly.pdbx_seq_one_letter_code
_entity_poly.pdbx_strand_id
1 'polypeptide(L)' 'MSLKGFHILFITIATLLCVFVALWAFVLERLPDPGLQMFGASCALASVALPIYGWRFYRKAKAIHV' A
#
# COMPACT_ATOMS: atom_id res chain seq x y z
N MET A 1 -3.45 -8.94 22.28
CA MET A 1 -3.41 -9.04 20.80
C MET A 1 -2.08 -8.47 20.33
N SER A 2 -1.27 -9.27 19.63
CA SER A 2 0.08 -8.83 19.24
C SER A 2 -0.03 -7.62 18.30
N LEU A 3 0.44 -6.45 18.74
CA LEU A 3 0.49 -5.19 17.97
C LEU A 3 1.04 -5.41 16.54
N LYS A 4 1.94 -6.40 16.41
CA LYS A 4 2.57 -6.83 15.16
C LYS A 4 1.57 -7.36 14.12
N GLY A 5 0.56 -8.12 14.55
CA GLY A 5 -0.45 -8.70 13.65
C GLY A 5 -1.39 -7.63 13.08
N PHE A 6 -1.87 -6.73 13.94
CA PHE A 6 -2.71 -5.60 13.53
C PHE A 6 -1.98 -4.66 12.56
N HIS A 7 -0.70 -4.39 12.80
CA HIS A 7 0.08 -3.50 11.94
C HIS A 7 0.29 -4.07 10.53
N ILE A 8 0.53 -5.38 10.41
CA ILE A 8 0.64 -6.03 9.09
C ILE A 8 -0.70 -6.00 8.37
N LEU A 9 -1.80 -6.27 9.07
CA LEU A 9 -3.16 -6.26 8.51
C LEU A 9 -3.56 -4.86 8.02
N PHE A 10 -3.18 -3.82 8.77
CA PHE A 10 -3.34 -2.43 8.36
C PHE A 10 -2.56 -2.11 7.08
N ILE A 11 -1.30 -2.54 7.00
CA ILE A 11 -0.46 -2.33 5.80
C ILE A 11 -1.08 -3.01 4.58
N THR A 12 -1.58 -4.24 4.70
CA THR A 12 -2.21 -4.95 3.58
C THR A 12 -3.48 -4.25 3.09
N ILE A 13 -4.35 -3.80 4.00
CA ILE A 13 -5.57 -3.06 3.63
C ILE A 13 -5.21 -1.73 2.96
N ALA A 14 -4.24 -0.99 3.52
CA ALA A 14 -3.78 0.28 2.96
C ALA A 14 -3.16 0.10 1.55
N THR A 15 -2.42 -0.99 1.31
CA THR A 15 -1.94 -1.32 -0.03
C THR A 15 -3.06 -1.61 -1.02
N LEU A 16 -4.04 -2.42 -0.62
CA LEU A 16 -5.18 -2.74 -1.48
C LEU A 16 -5.93 -1.47 -1.89
N LEU A 17 -6.14 -0.56 -0.93
CA LEU A 17 -6.79 0.72 -1.17
C LEU A 17 -5.96 1.58 -2.13
N CYS A 18 -4.64 1.69 -1.92
CA CYS A 18 -3.76 2.46 -2.80
C CYS A 18 -3.71 1.90 -4.22
N VAL A 19 -3.66 0.57 -4.38
CA VAL A 19 -3.74 -0.09 -5.70
C VAL A 19 -5.06 0.26 -6.38
N PHE A 20 -6.17 0.18 -5.64
CA PHE A 20 -7.49 0.48 -6.19
C PHE A 20 -7.61 1.94 -6.63
N VAL A 21 -7.12 2.89 -5.82
CA VAL A 21 -7.11 4.32 -6.18
C VAL A 21 -6.21 4.59 -7.38
N ALA A 22 -5.04 3.97 -7.45
CA ALA A 22 -4.16 4.09 -8.62
C ALA A 22 -4.82 3.52 -9.88
N LEU A 23 -5.45 2.35 -9.79
CA LEU A 23 -6.19 1.76 -10.91
C LEU A 23 -7.35 2.67 -11.34
N TRP A 24 -8.06 3.25 -10.39
CA TRP A 24 -9.15 4.19 -10.66
C TRP A 24 -8.65 5.43 -11.41
N ALA A 25 -7.61 6.09 -10.89
CA ALA A 25 -7.06 7.32 -11.45
C ALA A 25 -6.46 7.14 -12.85
N PHE A 26 -5.88 5.96 -13.15
CA PHE A 26 -5.23 5.73 -14.44
C PHE A 26 -6.07 4.95 -15.47
N VAL A 27 -7.01 4.10 -15.03
CA VAL A 27 -7.74 3.17 -15.92
C VAL A 27 -9.22 3.51 -16.06
N LEU A 28 -9.89 3.88 -14.96
CA LEU A 28 -11.34 4.14 -14.97
C LEU A 28 -11.68 5.59 -15.25
N GLU A 29 -10.75 6.51 -15.01
CA GLU A 29 -11.00 7.93 -15.16
C GLU A 29 -11.01 8.37 -16.63
N ARG A 30 -12.20 8.83 -17.07
CA ARG A 30 -12.46 9.16 -18.48
C ARG A 30 -12.11 10.61 -18.84
N LEU A 31 -12.09 11.49 -17.84
CA LEU A 31 -11.59 12.86 -17.95
C LEU A 31 -10.34 12.97 -17.07
N PRO A 32 -9.15 13.16 -17.65
CA PRO A 32 -7.93 13.27 -16.88
C PRO A 32 -7.94 14.58 -16.07
N ASP A 33 -8.24 14.48 -14.78
CA ASP A 33 -8.04 15.58 -13.83
C ASP A 33 -6.59 15.56 -13.35
N PRO A 34 -5.81 16.64 -13.55
CA PRO A 34 -4.40 16.65 -13.16
C PRO A 34 -4.21 16.48 -11.65
N GLY A 35 -5.19 16.88 -10.84
CA GLY A 35 -5.19 16.63 -9.40
C GLY A 35 -5.34 15.15 -9.07
N LEU A 36 -6.28 14.45 -9.73
CA LEU A 36 -6.46 13.01 -9.49
C LEU A 36 -5.29 12.18 -10.01
N GLN A 37 -4.65 12.59 -11.11
CA GLN A 37 -3.44 11.91 -11.60
C GLN A 37 -2.26 12.03 -10.64
N MET A 38 -2.01 13.21 -10.05
CA MET A 38 -0.95 13.37 -9.05
C MET A 38 -1.23 12.54 -7.80
N PHE A 39 -2.49 12.54 -7.35
CA PHE A 39 -2.91 11.72 -6.21
C PHE A 39 -2.76 10.22 -6.51
N GLY A 40 -3.24 9.77 -7.67
CA GLY A 40 -3.08 8.40 -8.17
C GLY A 40 -1.61 7.97 -8.28
N ALA A 41 -0.72 8.84 -8.74
CA ALA A 41 0.72 8.59 -8.81
C ALA A 41 1.34 8.40 -7.41
N SER A 42 0.95 9.25 -6.44
CA SER A 42 1.39 9.09 -5.05
C SER A 42 0.87 7.80 -4.41
N CYS A 43 -0.38 7.41 -4.70
CA CYS A 43 -0.96 6.14 -4.29
C CYS A 43 -0.27 4.94 -4.97
N ALA A 44 0.15 5.05 -6.22
CA ALA A 44 0.90 4.02 -6.91
C ALA A 44 2.28 3.79 -6.26
N LEU A 45 2.99 4.88 -5.92
CA LEU A 45 4.24 4.79 -5.16
C LEU A 45 4.02 4.17 -3.77
N ALA A 46 2.98 4.59 -3.05
CA ALA A 46 2.62 4.03 -1.77
C ALA A 46 2.26 2.53 -1.87
N SER A 47 1.53 2.13 -2.91
CA SER A 47 1.17 0.74 -3.21
C SER A 47 2.39 -0.17 -3.35
N VAL A 48 3.55 0.35 -3.77
CA VAL A 48 4.79 -0.44 -3.91
C VAL A 48 5.67 -0.33 -2.66
N ALA A 49 5.69 0.83 -2.01
CA ALA A 49 6.48 1.05 -0.80
C ALA A 49 5.93 0.30 0.43
N LEU A 50 4.60 0.30 0.62
CA LEU A 50 3.95 -0.33 1.77
C LEU A 50 4.13 -1.87 1.83
N PRO A 51 3.97 -2.66 0.74
CA PRO A 51 4.21 -4.10 0.79
C PRO A 51 5.69 -4.44 0.92
N ILE A 52 6.60 -3.63 0.36
CA ILE A 52 8.05 -3.79 0.60
C ILE A 52 8.37 -3.60 2.09
N TYR A 53 7.77 -2.58 2.73
CA TYR A 53 7.91 -2.35 4.16
C TYR A 53 7.29 -3.48 4.99
N GLY A 54 6.08 -3.91 4.64
CA GLY A 54 5.38 -5.04 5.26
C GLY A 54 6.19 -6.33 5.17
N TRP A 55 6.80 -6.63 4.02
CA TRP A 55 7.69 -7.78 3.84
C TRP A 55 8.95 -7.63 4.70
N ARG A 56 9.66 -6.49 4.66
CA ARG A 56 10.84 -6.29 5.54
C ARG A 56 10.50 -6.48 7.01
N PHE A 57 9.35 -5.99 7.46
CA PHE A 57 8.90 -6.15 8.83
C PHE A 57 8.56 -7.61 9.16
N TYR A 58 7.86 -8.32 8.27
CA TYR A 58 7.57 -9.75 8.41
C TYR A 58 8.87 -10.57 8.48
N ARG A 59 9.85 -10.27 7.62
CA ARG A 59 11.15 -10.95 7.56
C ARG A 59 11.97 -10.71 8.83
N LYS A 60 11.98 -9.47 9.35
CA LYS A 60 12.64 -9.14 10.62
C LYS A 60 11.92 -9.76 11.82
N ALA A 61 10.59 -9.81 11.82
CA ALA A 61 9.83 -10.42 12.89
C ALA A 61 10.01 -11.95 12.96
N LYS A 62 10.17 -12.62 11.81
CA LYS A 62 10.53 -14.05 11.75
C LYS A 62 11.97 -14.32 12.22
N ALA A 63 12.88 -13.38 12.01
CA ALA A 63 14.28 -13.52 12.41
C ALA A 63 14.53 -13.37 13.94
N ILE A 64 13.55 -12.86 14.70
CA ILE A 64 13.63 -12.69 16.17
C ILE A 64 12.91 -13.84 16.91
N HIS A 65 12.60 -14.94 16.21
CA HIS A 65 12.20 -16.20 16.84
C HIS A 65 13.41 -17.15 16.82
N VAL A 66 14.41 -16.81 17.62
CA VAL A 66 15.43 -17.73 18.16
C VAL A 66 15.36 -17.59 19.67
#